data_AF-A0AAV6WHC4-F1
#
_entry.id   AF-A0AAV6WHC4-F1
#
_cell.length_a   1.000
_cell.length_b   1.000
_cell.length_c   1.000
_cell.angle_alpha   90.00
_cell.angle_beta   90.00
_cell.angle_gamma   90.00
#
_symmetry.space_group_name_H-M   'P 1'
#
loop_
_entity.id
_entity.type
_entity.pdbx_description
1 polymer ?
#
loop_
_entity_poly.entity_id
_entity_poly.type
_entity_poly.pdbx_seq_one_letter_code
_entity_poly.pdbx_strand_id
1 'polypeptide(L)'
;MIGSYQFQRRFQVLINHLDLKWRAHKCFDIEILLTLGRSHEKVDEMIREADVDGDVEVNCENLLSALAGQGLQGPARIGTTYGERSFATKQSFSTDKDDEEREKLAKEISKDWNSVFERSINTLFLTEMVRGLMLTLRYFFDTKVTINYPFEKGPLSPRFRGEHALRRYPTGEERCIACKLCEAICPAQAITIEAEEREDGSRRTTRYDIDMTKCIYCGFCQEACPVDAIVEGPNFEFATETHEELLYDKEKLLENGDRWETEIAENLRSESLYR
;
A
#
# COMPACT_ATOMS: atom_id res chain seq x y z
N MET A 1 3.70 14.25 47.13
CA MET A 1 3.65 13.32 45.98
C MET A 1 2.65 13.79 44.92
N ILE A 2 2.83 14.98 44.34
CA ILE A 2 1.99 15.50 43.24
C ILE A 2 2.86 16.15 42.13
N GLY A 3 4.14 16.44 42.40
CA GLY A 3 5.06 17.12 41.45
C GLY A 3 5.76 16.24 40.41
N SER A 4 5.72 14.91 40.54
CA SER A 4 6.41 13.98 39.61
C SER A 4 5.59 13.66 38.34
N TYR A 5 4.26 13.73 38.41
CA TYR A 5 3.37 13.42 37.28
C TYR A 5 3.28 14.53 36.21
N GLN A 6 3.54 15.78 36.59
CA GLN A 6 3.58 16.92 35.65
C GLN A 6 4.87 16.92 34.79
N PHE A 7 5.97 16.39 35.33
CA PHE A 7 7.24 16.28 34.62
C PHE A 7 7.22 15.18 33.54
N GLN A 8 6.61 14.03 33.84
CA GLN A 8 6.44 12.95 32.84
C GLN A 8 5.50 13.33 31.68
N ARG A 9 4.44 14.12 31.93
CA ARG A 9 3.57 14.61 30.84
C ARG A 9 4.27 15.60 29.91
N ARG A 10 5.15 16.45 30.44
CA ARG A 10 5.97 17.35 29.60
C ARG A 10 7.01 16.58 28.79
N PHE A 11 7.55 15.48 29.30
CA PHE A 11 8.48 14.61 28.57
C PHE A 11 7.78 13.85 27.43
N GLN A 12 6.54 13.36 27.65
CA GLN A 12 5.76 12.67 26.61
C GLN A 12 5.30 13.61 25.48
N VAL A 13 4.94 14.86 25.81
CA VAL A 13 4.61 15.88 24.80
C VAL A 13 5.84 16.27 23.97
N LEU A 14 7.03 16.28 24.58
CA LEU A 14 8.29 16.52 23.84
C LEU A 14 8.64 15.36 22.91
N ILE A 15 8.38 14.10 23.32
CA ILE A 15 8.56 12.91 22.47
C ILE A 15 7.59 12.94 21.28
N ASN A 16 6.32 13.29 21.51
CA ASN A 16 5.34 13.42 20.42
C ASN A 16 5.67 14.58 19.44
N HIS A 17 6.30 15.66 19.93
CA HIS A 17 6.81 16.73 19.09
C HIS A 17 8.09 16.36 18.32
N LEU A 18 8.89 15.43 18.84
CA LEU A 18 10.07 14.89 18.16
C LEU A 18 9.69 13.83 17.10
N ASP A 19 8.58 13.10 17.29
CA ASP A 19 8.07 12.12 16.33
C ASP A 19 7.39 12.75 15.10
N LEU A 20 6.73 13.89 15.27
CA LEU A 20 6.23 14.71 14.16
C LEU A 20 7.35 15.20 13.23
N LYS A 21 8.58 15.31 13.76
CA LYS A 21 9.76 15.72 12.99
C LYS A 21 10.37 14.57 12.17
N TRP A 22 10.06 13.31 12.49
CA TRP A 22 10.54 12.12 11.77
C TRP A 22 9.62 11.63 10.64
N ARG A 23 8.34 12.03 10.63
CA ARG A 23 7.44 11.81 9.47
C ARG A 23 7.71 12.74 8.29
N ALA A 24 8.63 13.70 8.43
CA ALA A 24 9.05 14.61 7.36
C ALA A 24 10.00 13.98 6.32
N HIS A 25 10.33 12.68 6.42
CA HIS A 25 11.15 11.99 5.41
C HIS A 25 10.44 11.69 4.07
N LYS A 26 9.19 12.13 3.89
CA LYS A 26 8.48 12.15 2.59
C LYS A 26 8.36 13.55 1.97
N CYS A 27 9.22 14.49 2.34
CA CYS A 27 9.35 15.78 1.66
C CYS A 27 10.72 15.86 0.97
N PHE A 28 10.90 15.08 -0.09
CA PHE A 28 12.06 15.24 -0.98
C PHE A 28 11.90 16.44 -1.94
N ASP A 29 10.76 17.15 -1.91
CA ASP A 29 10.44 18.24 -2.85
C ASP A 29 10.45 19.67 -2.27
N ILE A 30 10.81 19.86 -0.99
CA ILE A 30 10.85 21.22 -0.41
C ILE A 30 12.11 22.00 -0.86
N GLU A 31 13.19 21.31 -1.25
CA GLU A 31 14.43 21.98 -1.71
C GLU A 31 14.27 22.66 -3.09
N ILE A 32 13.28 22.24 -3.88
CA ILE A 32 12.96 22.84 -5.20
C ILE A 32 12.11 24.12 -5.05
N LEU A 33 11.31 24.24 -3.99
CA LEU A 33 10.49 25.44 -3.78
C LEU A 33 11.29 26.62 -3.19
N LEU A 34 12.38 26.36 -2.48
CA LEU A 34 13.27 27.39 -1.96
C LEU A 34 14.16 28.03 -3.05
N THR A 35 14.33 27.38 -4.21
CA THR A 35 15.07 27.95 -5.36
C THR A 35 14.25 28.91 -6.23
N LEU A 36 12.92 29.02 -6.01
CA LEU A 36 12.02 29.84 -6.84
C LEU A 36 11.53 31.14 -6.19
N GLY A 37 12.13 31.60 -5.09
CA GLY A 37 12.02 32.99 -4.62
C GLY A 37 10.58 33.51 -4.39
N ARG A 38 9.65 32.67 -3.94
CA ARG A 38 8.31 33.14 -3.49
C ARG A 38 8.27 33.31 -1.98
N SER A 39 7.66 34.41 -1.55
CA SER A 39 7.53 34.83 -0.15
C SER A 39 6.75 33.82 0.70
N HIS A 40 7.24 33.62 1.93
CA HIS A 40 6.77 32.66 2.94
C HIS A 40 5.25 32.70 3.24
N GLU A 41 4.59 33.86 3.08
CA GLU A 41 3.16 34.04 3.39
C GLU A 41 2.21 33.23 2.50
N LYS A 42 2.58 32.96 1.24
CA LYS A 42 1.68 32.26 0.29
C LYS A 42 1.65 30.75 0.51
N VAL A 43 2.66 30.22 1.18
CA VAL A 43 2.78 28.80 1.52
C VAL A 43 1.90 28.47 2.73
N ASP A 44 1.80 29.38 3.71
CA ASP A 44 0.97 29.21 4.91
C ASP A 44 -0.54 29.32 4.62
N GLU A 45 -0.93 29.99 3.53
CA GLU A 45 -2.32 30.08 3.08
C GLU A 45 -2.78 28.77 2.41
N MET A 46 -1.93 28.18 1.56
CA MET A 46 -2.20 26.88 0.92
C MET A 46 -2.26 25.71 1.91
N ILE A 47 -1.51 25.78 3.02
CA ILE A 47 -1.55 24.77 4.08
C ILE A 47 -2.86 24.84 4.86
N ARG A 48 -3.46 26.04 5.05
CA ARG A 48 -4.74 26.19 5.76
C ARG A 48 -5.94 25.73 4.95
N GLU A 49 -5.91 25.84 3.63
CA GLU A 49 -7.00 25.38 2.76
C GLU A 49 -7.06 23.84 2.65
N ALA A 50 -5.97 23.13 2.92
CA ALA A 50 -5.91 21.67 2.84
C ALA A 50 -6.45 20.92 4.08
N ASP A 51 -6.66 21.62 5.21
CA ASP A 51 -7.07 21.00 6.49
C ASP A 51 -8.60 20.89 6.69
N VAL A 52 -9.44 21.41 5.78
CA VAL A 52 -10.91 21.47 5.99
C VAL A 52 -11.68 20.26 5.45
N ASP A 53 -11.12 19.47 4.53
CA ASP A 53 -11.79 18.30 3.98
C ASP A 53 -11.13 17.00 4.48
N GLY A 54 -11.76 16.38 5.48
CA GLY A 54 -11.30 15.17 6.15
C GLY A 54 -11.46 13.88 5.36
N ASP A 55 -10.95 13.83 4.12
CA ASP A 55 -10.88 12.62 3.29
C ASP A 55 -9.43 12.34 2.87
N VAL A 56 -8.81 11.34 3.52
CA VAL A 56 -7.50 10.81 3.11
C VAL A 56 -7.70 9.86 1.94
N GLU A 57 -7.83 10.43 0.74
CA GLU A 57 -7.36 9.84 -0.53
C GLU A 57 -7.43 10.91 -1.64
N VAL A 58 -6.56 11.92 -1.55
CA VAL A 58 -6.32 12.80 -2.71
C VAL A 58 -5.35 12.10 -3.64
N ASN A 59 -5.94 11.42 -4.61
CA ASN A 59 -5.34 10.76 -5.74
C ASN A 59 -4.37 11.70 -6.49
N CYS A 60 -3.08 11.35 -6.54
CA CYS A 60 -2.04 12.06 -7.30
C CYS A 60 -2.33 12.13 -8.82
N GLU A 61 -3.31 11.37 -9.33
CA GLU A 61 -3.76 11.48 -10.72
C GLU A 61 -4.55 12.77 -11.00
N ASN A 62 -5.22 13.35 -9.99
CA ASN A 62 -6.06 14.55 -10.19
C ASN A 62 -5.28 15.88 -10.19
N LEU A 63 -4.02 15.87 -9.75
CA LEU A 63 -3.12 17.02 -9.91
C LEU A 63 -2.51 17.10 -11.32
N LEU A 64 -2.47 15.98 -12.04
CA LEU A 64 -2.06 15.92 -13.45
C LEU A 64 -3.20 16.28 -14.41
N SER A 65 -4.47 16.04 -14.04
CA SER A 65 -5.63 16.44 -14.84
C SER A 65 -5.98 17.93 -14.72
N ALA A 66 -5.66 18.58 -13.59
CA ALA A 66 -5.81 20.04 -13.44
C ALA A 66 -4.82 20.85 -14.31
N LEU A 67 -3.70 20.24 -14.72
CA LEU A 67 -2.73 20.84 -15.66
C LEU A 67 -2.99 20.45 -17.13
N ALA A 68 -3.88 19.48 -17.37
CA ALA A 68 -4.18 18.97 -18.71
C ALA A 68 -5.69 18.85 -18.92
N GLY A 69 -6.34 19.95 -19.29
CA GLY A 69 -7.70 19.87 -19.83
C GLY A 69 -8.44 21.19 -19.96
N GLN A 70 -8.21 21.92 -21.05
CA GLN A 70 -9.33 22.56 -21.73
C GLN A 70 -9.86 21.60 -22.79
N GLY A 71 -11.12 21.22 -22.62
CA GLY A 71 -11.95 20.62 -23.65
C GLY A 71 -12.13 19.12 -23.50
N LEU A 72 -13.30 18.71 -23.03
CA LEU A 72 -14.35 18.18 -23.91
C LEU A 72 -15.60 17.86 -23.08
N GLN A 73 -16.72 18.45 -23.50
CA GLN A 73 -18.06 18.07 -23.06
C GLN A 73 -18.60 16.95 -23.96
N GLY A 74 -19.12 15.89 -23.34
CA GLY A 74 -20.37 15.26 -23.76
C GLY A 74 -20.34 14.15 -24.83
N PRO A 75 -21.44 13.35 -24.93
CA PRO A 75 -21.36 11.90 -24.79
C PRO A 75 -22.00 11.09 -25.95
N ALA A 76 -21.77 9.76 -25.97
CA ALA A 76 -22.74 8.67 -26.27
C ALA A 76 -22.22 7.48 -27.12
N ARG A 77 -22.42 6.28 -26.56
CA ARG A 77 -22.94 5.02 -27.15
C ARG A 77 -22.16 4.25 -28.23
N ILE A 78 -21.76 3.05 -27.78
CA ILE A 78 -21.57 1.73 -28.42
C ILE A 78 -22.18 1.55 -29.83
N GLY A 79 -21.38 1.01 -30.75
CA GLY A 79 -21.85 0.41 -32.02
C GLY A 79 -20.71 -0.10 -32.90
N THR A 80 -20.59 -1.42 -33.01
CA THR A 80 -19.65 -2.19 -33.84
C THR A 80 -19.87 -2.05 -35.35
N THR A 81 -18.80 -1.87 -36.14
CA THR A 81 -18.72 -2.39 -37.51
C THR A 81 -17.28 -2.75 -37.87
N TYR A 82 -17.08 -4.01 -38.29
CA TYR A 82 -15.87 -4.50 -38.94
C TYR A 82 -15.65 -3.76 -40.28
N GLY A 83 -14.43 -3.32 -40.52
CA GLY A 83 -14.01 -2.75 -41.78
C GLY A 83 -12.49 -2.85 -41.93
N GLU A 84 -12.06 -3.79 -42.76
CA GLU A 84 -10.68 -3.89 -43.25
C GLU A 84 -10.24 -2.52 -43.79
N ARG A 85 -9.14 -1.97 -43.26
CA ARG A 85 -8.39 -0.91 -43.93
C ARG A 85 -6.92 -1.28 -44.02
N SER A 86 -6.62 -1.86 -45.16
CA SER A 86 -5.31 -1.99 -45.75
C SER A 86 -4.60 -0.64 -45.81
N PHE A 87 -3.31 -0.68 -45.44
CA PHE A 87 -2.17 0.07 -45.96
C PHE A 87 -2.34 1.54 -46.42
N ALA A 88 -1.48 2.37 -45.81
CA ALA A 88 -1.03 3.71 -46.17
C ALA A 88 -1.81 4.94 -45.63
N THR A 89 -1.00 5.83 -45.05
CA THR A 89 -1.16 7.30 -44.96
C THR A 89 -1.76 7.89 -43.67
N LYS A 90 -0.96 7.95 -42.59
CA LYS A 90 -0.76 9.15 -41.74
C LYS A 90 0.68 9.18 -41.21
N GLN A 91 1.62 9.08 -42.13
CA GLN A 91 2.97 9.63 -41.97
C GLN A 91 2.97 10.89 -42.83
N SER A 92 3.64 11.96 -42.39
CA SER A 92 3.75 13.29 -43.00
C SER A 92 2.52 14.21 -42.89
N PHE A 93 2.52 15.11 -41.89
CA PHE A 93 2.18 16.54 -42.10
C PHE A 93 2.52 17.41 -40.86
N SER A 94 3.80 17.47 -40.47
CA SER A 94 4.36 18.60 -39.69
C SER A 94 5.90 18.67 -39.74
N THR A 95 6.55 17.89 -40.63
CA THR A 95 8.01 17.84 -40.74
C THR A 95 8.59 19.23 -40.97
N ASP A 96 8.03 20.00 -41.90
CA ASP A 96 8.68 21.24 -42.31
C ASP A 96 8.61 22.34 -41.25
N LYS A 97 7.52 22.40 -40.46
CA LYS A 97 7.39 23.39 -39.37
C LYS A 97 8.15 22.97 -38.12
N ASP A 98 8.10 21.69 -37.75
CA ASP A 98 8.81 21.16 -36.59
C ASP A 98 10.34 21.20 -36.81
N ASP A 99 10.78 20.96 -38.05
CA ASP A 99 12.18 21.08 -38.47
C ASP A 99 12.63 22.55 -38.48
N GLU A 100 11.79 23.47 -38.96
CA GLU A 100 12.06 24.91 -38.89
C GLU A 100 12.15 25.42 -37.44
N GLU A 101 11.30 24.90 -36.54
CA GLU A 101 11.34 25.22 -35.10
C GLU A 101 12.59 24.64 -34.42
N ARG A 102 12.99 23.40 -34.72
CA ARG A 102 14.26 22.81 -34.22
C ARG A 102 15.47 23.60 -34.69
N GLU A 103 15.48 24.04 -35.95
CA GLU A 103 16.57 24.84 -36.51
C GLU A 103 16.62 26.23 -35.86
N LYS A 104 15.47 26.86 -35.62
CA LYS A 104 15.37 28.12 -34.86
C LYS A 104 15.90 27.95 -33.44
N LEU A 105 15.50 26.88 -32.74
CA LEU A 105 15.95 26.58 -31.37
C LEU A 105 17.46 26.32 -31.31
N ALA A 106 18.01 25.56 -32.27
CA ALA A 106 19.44 25.29 -32.35
C ALA A 106 20.26 26.57 -32.65
N LYS A 107 19.76 27.46 -33.52
CA LYS A 107 20.36 28.78 -33.79
C LYS A 107 20.29 29.69 -32.58
N GLU A 108 19.21 29.64 -31.80
CA GLU A 108 19.09 30.41 -30.55
C GLU A 108 20.05 29.91 -29.48
N ILE A 109 20.15 28.59 -29.32
CA ILE A 109 21.09 27.94 -28.40
C ILE A 109 22.56 28.29 -28.73
N SER A 110 22.87 28.51 -30.01
CA SER A 110 24.23 28.77 -30.49
C SER A 110 24.63 30.25 -30.57
N LYS A 111 23.73 31.19 -30.24
CA LYS A 111 24.03 32.64 -30.26
C LYS A 111 25.07 33.04 -29.22
N ASP A 112 25.07 32.38 -28.07
CA ASP A 112 26.00 32.67 -26.98
C ASP A 112 27.19 31.70 -27.04
N TRP A 113 28.39 32.21 -27.35
CA TRP A 113 29.60 31.40 -27.44
C TRP A 113 29.92 30.63 -26.14
N ASN A 114 29.56 31.19 -24.98
CA ASN A 114 29.74 30.54 -23.68
C ASN A 114 28.82 29.32 -23.51
N SER A 115 27.56 29.39 -23.95
CA SER A 115 26.58 28.31 -23.77
C SER A 115 26.87 27.12 -24.69
N VAL A 116 27.36 27.40 -25.91
CA VAL A 116 27.85 26.37 -26.85
C VAL A 116 29.05 25.65 -26.25
N PHE A 117 30.01 26.40 -25.72
CA PHE A 117 31.21 25.83 -25.11
C PHE A 117 30.88 24.94 -23.89
N GLU A 118 29.97 25.38 -23.01
CA GLU A 118 29.50 24.59 -21.86
C GLU A 118 28.77 23.31 -22.29
N ARG A 119 27.88 23.37 -23.28
CA ARG A 119 27.19 22.18 -23.80
C ARG A 119 28.14 21.20 -24.48
N SER A 120 29.10 21.69 -25.25
CA SER A 120 30.14 20.86 -25.86
C SER A 120 31.02 20.18 -24.81
N ILE A 121 31.40 20.89 -23.74
CA ILE A 121 32.13 20.29 -22.60
C ILE A 121 31.29 19.23 -21.90
N ASN A 122 30.03 19.51 -21.58
CA ASN A 122 29.17 18.54 -20.91
C ASN A 122 28.94 17.27 -21.76
N THR A 123 28.84 17.42 -23.08
CA THR A 123 28.67 16.30 -24.02
C THR A 123 29.97 15.51 -24.21
N LEU A 124 31.12 16.18 -24.36
CA LEU A 124 32.42 15.53 -24.59
C LEU A 124 32.98 14.90 -23.31
N PHE A 125 32.82 15.54 -22.15
CA PHE A 125 33.29 15.04 -20.87
C PHE A 125 32.23 14.22 -20.11
N LEU A 126 31.06 13.99 -20.72
CA LEU A 126 29.99 13.14 -20.19
C LEU A 126 29.68 13.45 -18.72
N THR A 127 29.58 14.74 -18.37
CA THR A 127 29.46 15.19 -16.98
C THR A 127 28.21 14.62 -16.30
N GLU A 128 27.14 14.38 -17.05
CA GLU A 128 25.93 13.71 -16.57
C GLU A 128 26.16 12.22 -16.23
N MET A 129 27.02 11.51 -16.99
CA MET A 129 27.40 10.14 -16.65
C MET A 129 28.25 10.10 -15.37
N VAL A 130 29.14 11.08 -15.19
CA VAL A 130 29.96 11.18 -13.97
C VAL A 130 29.09 11.47 -12.75
N ARG A 131 28.08 12.34 -12.88
CA ARG A 131 27.09 12.58 -11.81
C ARG A 131 26.33 11.30 -11.45
N GLY A 132 25.89 10.54 -12.46
CA GLY A 132 25.26 9.23 -12.24
C GLY A 132 26.20 8.23 -11.54
N LEU A 133 27.46 8.16 -11.97
CA LEU A 133 28.47 7.28 -11.36
C LEU A 133 28.81 7.70 -9.93
N MET A 134 28.83 8.99 -9.63
CA MET A 134 29.08 9.49 -8.27
C MET A 134 27.92 9.14 -7.34
N LEU A 135 26.67 9.16 -7.84
CA LEU A 135 25.51 8.73 -7.07
C LEU A 135 25.55 7.23 -6.77
N THR A 136 25.87 6.40 -7.78
CA THR A 136 26.00 4.95 -7.57
C THR A 136 27.17 4.63 -6.63
N LEU A 137 28.28 5.36 -6.72
CA LEU A 137 29.41 5.21 -5.81
C LEU A 137 29.03 5.57 -4.37
N ARG A 138 28.18 6.59 -4.16
CA ARG A 138 27.65 6.92 -2.83
C ARG A 138 26.84 5.76 -2.25
N TYR A 139 25.87 5.23 -3.00
CA TYR A 139 25.08 4.07 -2.56
C TYR A 139 25.90 2.79 -2.42
N PHE A 140 27.03 2.68 -3.12
CA PHE A 140 27.96 1.57 -2.97
C PHE A 140 28.57 1.56 -1.56
N PHE A 141 28.98 2.73 -1.05
CA PHE A 141 29.56 2.88 0.30
C PHE A 141 28.53 3.00 1.43
N ASP A 142 27.28 3.34 1.12
CA ASP A 142 26.21 3.31 2.13
C ASP A 142 25.92 1.88 2.62
N THR A 143 25.50 1.79 3.89
CA THR A 143 25.09 0.53 4.53
C THR A 143 23.88 -0.06 3.82
N LYS A 144 23.86 -1.38 3.62
CA LYS A 144 22.79 -2.07 2.91
C LYS A 144 21.58 -2.29 3.85
N VAL A 145 20.37 -2.05 3.35
CA VAL A 145 19.10 -2.20 4.10
C VAL A 145 18.58 -3.64 4.06
N THR A 146 19.47 -4.62 3.92
CA THR A 146 19.11 -6.04 3.80
C THR A 146 18.99 -6.68 5.17
N ILE A 147 17.88 -7.35 5.44
CA ILE A 147 17.70 -8.22 6.62
C ILE A 147 18.18 -9.65 6.30
N ASN A 148 18.70 -10.36 7.30
CA ASN A 148 19.17 -11.73 7.13
C ASN A 148 18.06 -12.75 7.44
N TYR A 149 17.15 -12.95 6.49
CA TYR A 149 16.16 -14.03 6.57
C TYR A 149 16.87 -15.39 6.44
N PRO A 150 16.66 -16.38 7.33
CA PRO A 150 15.53 -16.58 8.25
C PRO A 150 15.76 -16.18 9.72
N PHE A 151 16.93 -15.65 10.07
CA PHE A 151 17.28 -15.34 11.48
C PHE A 151 16.63 -14.05 11.98
N GLU A 152 16.48 -13.07 11.09
CA GLU A 152 15.81 -11.80 11.35
C GLU A 152 14.63 -11.63 10.39
N LYS A 153 13.44 -11.34 10.93
CA LYS A 153 12.21 -11.14 10.17
C LYS A 153 11.83 -9.66 10.14
N GLY A 154 11.08 -9.27 9.12
CA GLY A 154 10.53 -7.92 9.03
C GLY A 154 9.57 -7.62 10.20
N PRO A 155 9.46 -6.35 10.64
CA PRO A 155 8.50 -5.99 11.67
C PRO A 155 7.07 -6.14 11.15
N LEU A 156 6.22 -6.81 11.92
CA LEU A 156 4.79 -6.98 11.63
C LEU A 156 3.93 -6.12 12.56
N SER A 157 2.81 -5.64 12.04
CA SER A 157 1.78 -5.00 12.85
C SER A 157 0.85 -6.05 13.48
N PRO A 158 0.20 -5.77 14.63
CA PRO A 158 -0.80 -6.67 15.22
C PRO A 158 -2.03 -6.95 14.32
N ARG A 159 -2.27 -6.10 13.32
CA ARG A 159 -3.35 -6.24 12.32
C ARG A 159 -2.92 -7.01 11.06
N PHE A 160 -1.78 -7.69 11.14
CA PHE A 160 -1.32 -8.48 10.02
C PHE A 160 -2.30 -9.63 9.74
N ARG A 161 -2.51 -9.91 8.46
CA ARG A 161 -3.45 -10.91 7.96
C ARG A 161 -2.69 -12.07 7.36
N GLY A 162 -2.68 -13.20 8.05
CA GLY A 162 -1.96 -14.42 7.66
C GLY A 162 -2.85 -15.66 7.65
N GLU A 163 -2.30 -16.76 8.15
CA GLU A 163 -2.95 -18.07 8.21
C GLU A 163 -4.24 -18.02 9.03
N HIS A 164 -5.31 -18.61 8.52
CA HIS A 164 -6.59 -18.63 9.24
C HIS A 164 -6.53 -19.60 10.41
N ALA A 165 -7.17 -19.23 11.51
CA ALA A 165 -7.26 -20.04 12.72
C ALA A 165 -8.67 -19.99 13.31
N LEU A 166 -9.17 -21.15 13.74
CA LEU A 166 -10.39 -21.25 14.52
C LEU A 166 -10.06 -21.27 16.01
N ARG A 167 -10.61 -20.33 16.74
CA ARG A 167 -10.33 -20.15 18.18
C ARG A 167 -11.32 -20.92 19.05
N ARG A 168 -10.85 -21.23 20.26
CA ARG A 168 -11.64 -21.79 21.35
C ARG A 168 -11.92 -20.76 22.43
N TYR A 169 -12.97 -20.99 23.20
CA TYR A 169 -13.19 -20.32 24.47
C TYR A 169 -12.13 -20.78 25.49
N PRO A 170 -11.90 -20.03 26.58
CA PRO A 170 -11.00 -20.46 27.66
C PRO A 170 -11.39 -21.78 28.32
N THR A 171 -12.65 -22.23 28.14
CA THR A 171 -13.17 -23.52 28.60
C THR A 171 -12.77 -24.70 27.70
N GLY A 172 -12.15 -24.44 26.54
CA GLY A 172 -11.80 -25.45 25.53
C GLY A 172 -12.88 -25.68 24.47
N GLU A 173 -14.06 -25.09 24.64
CA GLU A 173 -15.16 -25.21 23.68
C GLU A 173 -14.90 -24.37 22.43
N GLU A 174 -15.26 -24.85 21.23
CA GLU A 174 -15.10 -24.07 20.00
C GLU A 174 -15.99 -22.81 20.00
N ARG A 175 -15.46 -21.69 19.46
CA ARG A 175 -16.22 -20.44 19.39
C ARG A 175 -17.27 -20.43 18.28
N CYS A 176 -17.06 -21.20 17.22
CA CYS A 176 -17.93 -21.19 16.04
C CYS A 176 -19.34 -21.71 16.37
N ILE A 177 -20.35 -20.89 16.07
CA ILE A 177 -21.79 -21.20 16.25
C ILE A 177 -22.51 -21.55 14.94
N ALA A 178 -21.75 -21.82 13.87
CA ALA A 178 -22.28 -22.17 12.55
C ALA A 178 -23.32 -21.17 11.99
N CYS A 179 -23.05 -19.86 12.15
CA CYS A 179 -23.92 -18.77 11.69
C CYS A 179 -23.86 -18.50 10.18
N LYS A 180 -22.84 -19.04 9.49
CA LYS A 180 -22.60 -18.88 8.04
C LYS A 180 -22.38 -17.44 7.54
N LEU A 181 -22.17 -16.47 8.44
CA LEU A 181 -21.87 -15.09 8.06
C LEU A 181 -20.53 -14.98 7.30
N CYS A 182 -19.51 -15.70 7.73
CA CYS A 182 -18.19 -15.71 7.09
C CYS A 182 -18.24 -16.30 5.67
N GLU A 183 -19.12 -17.29 5.44
CA GLU A 183 -19.35 -17.88 4.10
C GLU A 183 -20.06 -16.87 3.18
N ALA A 184 -21.06 -16.15 3.70
CA ALA A 184 -21.81 -15.16 2.93
C ALA A 184 -20.97 -13.93 2.55
N ILE A 185 -20.07 -13.46 3.42
CA ILE A 185 -19.27 -12.26 3.17
C ILE A 185 -18.02 -12.53 2.32
N CYS A 186 -17.61 -13.80 2.19
CA CYS A 186 -16.37 -14.15 1.51
C CYS A 186 -16.44 -13.77 0.02
N PRO A 187 -15.61 -12.81 -0.46
CA PRO A 187 -15.69 -12.33 -1.84
C PRO A 187 -15.30 -13.40 -2.86
N ALA A 188 -14.41 -14.32 -2.46
CA ALA A 188 -13.92 -15.41 -3.31
C ALA A 188 -14.65 -16.76 -3.08
N GLN A 189 -15.65 -16.80 -2.19
CA GLN A 189 -16.38 -18.03 -1.84
C GLN A 189 -15.43 -19.22 -1.55
N ALA A 190 -14.39 -18.94 -0.74
CA ALA A 190 -13.37 -19.92 -0.35
C ALA A 190 -13.82 -20.83 0.79
N ILE A 191 -14.79 -20.39 1.59
CA ILE A 191 -15.25 -21.08 2.80
C ILE A 191 -16.50 -21.89 2.48
N THR A 192 -16.55 -23.15 2.91
CA THR A 192 -17.77 -23.97 2.86
C THR A 192 -18.14 -24.46 4.27
N ILE A 193 -19.38 -24.21 4.70
CA ILE A 193 -19.82 -24.51 6.07
C ILE A 193 -21.07 -25.40 6.08
N GLU A 194 -20.99 -26.52 6.80
CA GLU A 194 -22.14 -27.37 7.11
C GLU A 194 -22.38 -27.38 8.63
N ALA A 195 -23.65 -27.37 9.03
CA ALA A 195 -24.06 -27.17 10.41
C ALA A 195 -24.99 -28.30 10.84
N GLU A 196 -24.71 -28.92 11.97
CA GLU A 196 -25.56 -29.92 12.61
C GLU A 196 -25.74 -29.63 14.10
N GLU A 197 -26.77 -30.23 14.68
CA GLU A 197 -27.01 -30.17 16.12
C GLU A 197 -26.22 -31.29 16.81
N ARG A 198 -25.40 -30.92 17.79
CA ARG A 198 -24.64 -31.88 18.60
C ARG A 198 -25.58 -32.52 19.65
N GLU A 199 -25.16 -33.64 20.22
CA GLU A 199 -25.86 -34.33 21.33
C GLU A 199 -26.21 -33.40 22.51
N ASP A 200 -25.44 -32.34 22.72
CA ASP A 200 -25.65 -31.33 23.77
C ASP A 200 -26.74 -30.28 23.43
N GLY A 201 -27.38 -30.38 22.25
CA GLY A 201 -28.35 -29.39 21.73
C GLY A 201 -27.72 -28.09 21.22
N SER A 202 -26.38 -27.99 21.25
CA SER A 202 -25.66 -26.85 20.68
C SER A 202 -25.48 -27.02 19.17
N ARG A 203 -25.70 -25.94 18.41
CA ARG A 203 -25.48 -25.91 16.95
C ARG A 203 -24.01 -25.68 16.64
N ARG A 204 -23.37 -26.64 15.96
CA ARG A 204 -21.94 -26.62 15.64
C ARG A 204 -21.68 -26.95 14.18
N THR A 205 -20.46 -26.71 13.72
CA THR A 205 -20.06 -27.04 12.36
C THR A 205 -19.58 -28.48 12.28
N THR A 206 -20.09 -29.26 11.33
CA THR A 206 -19.53 -30.58 11.00
C THR A 206 -18.39 -30.43 10.02
N ARG A 207 -18.62 -29.61 8.99
CA ARG A 207 -17.65 -29.25 7.97
C ARG A 207 -17.38 -27.76 8.00
N TYR A 208 -16.11 -27.38 8.05
CA TYR A 208 -15.66 -26.00 7.97
C TYR A 208 -14.35 -26.02 7.20
N ASP A 209 -14.47 -25.84 5.89
CA ASP A 209 -13.34 -26.01 4.99
C ASP A 209 -13.02 -24.68 4.35
N ILE A 210 -11.74 -24.33 4.34
CA ILE A 210 -11.23 -23.13 3.67
C ILE A 210 -10.24 -23.56 2.60
N ASP A 211 -10.51 -23.18 1.37
CA ASP A 211 -9.53 -23.29 0.30
C ASP A 211 -8.60 -22.07 0.32
N MET A 212 -7.36 -22.25 0.78
CA MET A 212 -6.37 -21.18 0.87
C MET A 212 -5.89 -20.69 -0.50
N THR A 213 -6.14 -21.43 -1.58
CA THR A 213 -5.79 -21.01 -2.94
C THR A 213 -6.83 -20.07 -3.54
N LYS A 214 -8.09 -20.23 -3.14
CA LYS A 214 -9.18 -19.28 -3.46
C LYS A 214 -9.17 -18.07 -2.53
N CYS A 215 -8.73 -18.23 -1.28
CA CYS A 215 -8.73 -17.16 -0.30
C CYS A 215 -7.78 -16.01 -0.70
N ILE A 216 -8.27 -14.78 -0.57
CA ILE A 216 -7.51 -13.55 -0.90
C ILE A 216 -6.98 -12.83 0.35
N TYR A 217 -7.10 -13.41 1.55
CA TYR A 217 -6.60 -12.86 2.82
C TYR A 217 -7.05 -11.41 3.10
N CYS A 218 -8.35 -11.17 2.91
CA CYS A 218 -8.95 -9.84 3.04
C CYS A 218 -9.33 -9.45 4.48
N GLY A 219 -9.46 -10.40 5.42
CA GLY A 219 -9.90 -10.12 6.80
C GLY A 219 -11.41 -9.99 7.02
N PHE A 220 -12.24 -10.02 5.98
CA PHE A 220 -13.70 -9.90 6.13
C PHE A 220 -14.32 -11.02 6.97
N CYS A 221 -13.72 -12.21 6.97
CA CYS A 221 -14.16 -13.33 7.79
C CYS A 221 -14.01 -13.06 9.29
N GLN A 222 -12.92 -12.39 9.68
CA GLN A 222 -12.66 -11.95 11.06
C GLN A 222 -13.67 -10.90 11.47
N GLU A 223 -13.83 -9.84 10.67
CA GLU A 223 -14.75 -8.73 10.98
C GLU A 223 -16.21 -9.16 11.05
N ALA A 224 -16.66 -10.02 10.14
CA ALA A 224 -18.04 -10.49 10.09
C ALA A 224 -18.39 -11.51 11.19
N CYS A 225 -17.40 -12.09 11.88
CA CYS A 225 -17.66 -13.09 12.89
C CYS A 225 -18.21 -12.44 14.18
N PRO A 226 -19.43 -12.80 14.64
CA PRO A 226 -20.03 -12.15 15.81
C PRO A 226 -19.39 -12.56 17.15
N VAL A 227 -18.58 -13.62 17.14
CA VAL A 227 -18.01 -14.25 18.35
C VAL A 227 -16.50 -14.45 18.25
N ASP A 228 -15.86 -13.84 17.24
CA ASP A 228 -14.42 -13.99 16.95
C ASP A 228 -13.96 -15.45 16.86
N ALA A 229 -14.76 -16.29 16.18
CA ALA A 229 -14.44 -17.70 15.99
C ALA A 229 -13.33 -17.92 14.98
N ILE A 230 -13.42 -17.27 13.81
CA ILE A 230 -12.36 -17.27 12.81
C ILE A 230 -11.59 -15.96 12.90
N VAL A 231 -10.27 -16.08 12.89
CA VAL A 231 -9.34 -14.96 12.87
C VAL A 231 -8.22 -15.25 11.89
N GLU A 232 -7.60 -14.21 11.38
CA GLU A 232 -6.36 -14.34 10.61
C GLU A 232 -5.19 -14.17 11.57
N GLY A 233 -4.36 -15.21 11.67
CA GLY A 233 -3.22 -15.27 12.56
C GLY A 233 -1.98 -14.55 12.00
N PRO A 234 -0.92 -14.44 12.82
CA PRO A 234 0.33 -13.79 12.44
C PRO A 234 1.20 -14.68 11.53
N ASN A 235 0.90 -15.97 11.41
CA ASN A 235 1.70 -16.88 10.62
C ASN A 235 1.53 -16.61 9.11
N PHE A 236 2.64 -16.39 8.40
CA PHE A 236 2.67 -16.24 6.95
C PHE A 236 3.58 -17.27 6.27
N GLU A 237 4.26 -18.11 7.05
CA GLU A 237 5.27 -19.06 6.57
C GLU A 237 4.69 -20.47 6.51
N PHE A 238 3.61 -20.65 5.75
CA PHE A 238 2.93 -21.94 5.56
C PHE A 238 2.95 -22.41 4.09
N ALA A 239 4.04 -22.11 3.38
CA ALA A 239 4.23 -22.63 2.02
C ALA A 239 4.31 -24.16 2.07
N THR A 240 3.47 -24.82 1.26
CA THR A 240 3.39 -26.27 1.15
C THR A 240 3.87 -26.73 -0.23
N GLU A 241 4.26 -27.99 -0.33
CA GLU A 241 4.73 -28.58 -1.59
C GLU A 241 3.58 -29.07 -2.47
N THR A 242 2.45 -29.44 -1.87
CA THR A 242 1.26 -29.94 -2.57
C THR A 242 0.08 -28.98 -2.45
N HIS A 243 -0.83 -29.04 -3.42
CA HIS A 243 -2.03 -28.21 -3.47
C HIS A 243 -3.09 -28.69 -2.45
N GLU A 244 -3.19 -30.00 -2.26
CA GLU A 244 -4.15 -30.62 -1.34
C GLU A 244 -3.90 -30.17 0.10
N GLU A 245 -2.66 -29.86 0.47
CA GLU A 245 -2.32 -29.39 1.82
C GLU A 245 -2.85 -27.96 2.09
N LEU A 246 -3.10 -27.16 1.05
CA LEU A 246 -3.68 -25.81 1.12
C LEU A 246 -5.22 -25.83 1.21
N LEU A 247 -5.84 -26.99 1.08
CA LEU A 247 -7.25 -27.18 1.40
C LEU A 247 -7.32 -27.51 2.89
N TYR A 248 -7.77 -26.53 3.68
CA TYR A 248 -7.78 -26.68 5.14
C TYR A 248 -9.12 -27.22 5.60
N ASP A 249 -9.07 -28.34 6.29
CA ASP A 249 -10.19 -28.90 7.02
C ASP A 249 -10.40 -28.20 8.37
N LYS A 250 -11.58 -28.41 8.96
CA LYS A 250 -11.94 -27.87 10.29
C LYS A 250 -10.89 -28.21 11.37
N GLU A 251 -10.38 -29.45 11.36
CA GLU A 251 -9.44 -29.94 12.36
C GLU A 251 -8.11 -29.19 12.28
N LYS A 252 -7.58 -28.99 11.07
CA LYS A 252 -6.35 -28.22 10.83
C LYS A 252 -6.49 -26.76 11.28
N LEU A 253 -7.65 -26.15 11.03
CA LEU A 253 -7.93 -24.78 11.48
C LEU A 253 -8.00 -24.65 13.00
N LEU A 254 -8.54 -25.66 13.69
CA LEU A 254 -8.57 -25.69 15.15
C LEU A 254 -7.16 -25.91 15.74
N GLU A 255 -6.37 -26.80 15.14
CA GLU A 255 -4.97 -27.03 15.55
C GLU A 255 -4.13 -25.76 15.39
N ASN A 256 -4.34 -25.02 14.30
CA ASN A 256 -3.73 -23.71 14.09
C ASN A 256 -4.13 -22.70 15.16
N GLY A 257 -5.41 -22.66 15.54
CA GLY A 257 -5.90 -21.84 16.64
C GLY A 257 -5.23 -22.19 17.95
N ASP A 258 -5.19 -23.48 18.30
CA ASP A 258 -4.60 -23.96 19.55
C ASP A 258 -3.09 -23.65 19.63
N ARG A 259 -2.36 -23.72 18.50
CA ARG A 259 -0.94 -23.38 18.41
C ARG A 259 -0.68 -21.87 18.56
N TRP A 260 -1.51 -21.03 17.96
CA TRP A 260 -1.29 -19.58 17.86
C TRP A 260 -2.16 -18.73 18.81
N GLU A 261 -2.99 -19.34 19.67
CA GLU A 261 -3.96 -18.63 20.52
C GLU A 261 -3.31 -17.56 21.42
N THR A 262 -2.08 -17.79 21.90
CA THR A 262 -1.38 -16.83 22.76
C THR A 262 -1.09 -15.51 22.05
N GLU A 263 -0.59 -15.58 20.83
CA GLU A 263 -0.24 -14.41 20.01
C GLU A 263 -1.50 -13.76 19.42
N ILE A 264 -2.43 -14.58 18.94
CA ILE A 264 -3.75 -14.13 18.46
C ILE A 264 -4.48 -13.36 19.57
N ALA A 265 -4.50 -13.87 20.80
CA ALA A 265 -5.17 -13.21 21.92
C ALA A 265 -4.49 -11.90 22.33
N GLU A 266 -3.17 -11.76 22.17
CA GLU A 266 -2.47 -10.49 22.37
C GLU A 266 -2.81 -9.49 21.25
N ASN A 267 -2.79 -9.93 19.99
CA ASN A 267 -3.13 -9.09 18.84
C ASN A 267 -4.56 -8.55 18.95
N LEU A 268 -5.54 -9.41 19.25
CA LEU A 268 -6.93 -8.97 19.45
C LEU A 268 -7.08 -8.03 20.66
N ARG A 269 -6.35 -8.26 21.76
CA ARG A 269 -6.36 -7.33 22.89
C ARG A 269 -5.87 -5.94 22.47
N SER A 270 -4.80 -5.88 21.68
CA SER A 270 -4.26 -4.63 21.16
C SER A 270 -5.21 -3.94 20.15
N GLU A 271 -5.97 -4.71 19.39
CA GLU A 271 -6.86 -4.20 18.34
C GLU A 271 -8.25 -3.81 18.85
N SER A 272 -8.73 -4.39 19.95
CA SER A 272 -10.12 -4.28 20.45
C SER A 272 -10.71 -2.87 20.56
N LEU A 273 -9.89 -1.82 20.64
CA LEU A 273 -10.34 -0.43 20.71
C LEU A 273 -10.71 0.19 19.34
N TYR A 274 -10.29 -0.43 18.25
CA TYR A 274 -10.42 0.11 16.89
C TYR A 274 -11.38 -0.69 16.01
N ARG A 275 -12.12 -1.62 16.61
CA ARG A 275 -13.06 -2.54 15.97
C ARG A 275 -14.46 -2.29 16.52
#